data_AF-A0A1A9BNG6-F1
#
_entry.id   AF-A0A1A9BNG6-F1
#
_cell.length_a   1.000
_cell.length_b   1.000
_cell.length_c   1.000
_cell.angle_alpha   90.00
_cell.angle_beta   90.00
_cell.angle_gamma   90.00
#
_symmetry.space_group_name_H-M   'P 1'
#
loop_
_entity.id
_entity.type
_entity.pdbx_description
1 polymer ?
#
loop_
_entity_poly.entity_id
_entity_poly.type
_entity_poly.pdbx_seq_one_letter_code
_entity_poly.pdbx_strand_id
1 'polypeptide(L)'
;MGNVFRGDGQNLDLSNGGTEVFVEVLMLAVSDLAEDEWDYRFAALLTLQDQNVMGRGAVGFDLGDIAWGASPAERARSKQFVLRAVELALSGHRWGELGYDPPFARDYLRQFKSMVETFEPTDDRRRGQGFPSPEERARASCVQHRILNALPHWEGCFLCNRPTPA
;
A
#
# COMPACT_ATOMS: atom_id res chain seq x y z
N MET A 1 -7.57 -3.11 -19.33
CA MET A 1 -7.32 -3.94 -18.14
C MET A 1 -6.87 -2.97 -17.06
N GLY A 2 -7.70 -2.75 -16.03
CA GLY A 2 -7.43 -1.80 -14.95
C GLY A 2 -6.83 -2.51 -13.74
N ASN A 3 -6.22 -1.74 -12.83
CA ASN A 3 -5.74 -2.30 -11.57
C ASN A 3 -6.88 -2.28 -10.57
N VAL A 4 -7.15 -3.41 -9.94
CA VAL A 4 -8.36 -3.58 -9.11
C VAL A 4 -7.97 -4.01 -7.71
N PHE A 5 -8.33 -3.19 -6.72
CA PHE A 5 -8.28 -3.57 -5.31
C PHE A 5 -9.68 -4.05 -4.91
N ARG A 6 -9.77 -5.18 -4.21
CA ARG A 6 -11.05 -5.83 -3.89
C ARG A 6 -11.23 -6.03 -2.40
N GLY A 7 -12.46 -6.10 -1.93
CA GLY A 7 -12.79 -6.49 -0.56
C GLY A 7 -14.29 -6.61 -0.35
N ASP A 8 -14.76 -7.75 0.15
CA ASP A 8 -16.16 -8.03 0.51
C ASP A 8 -17.20 -7.53 -0.53
N GLY A 9 -16.93 -7.78 -1.81
CA GLY A 9 -17.82 -7.43 -2.92
C GLY A 9 -17.72 -5.97 -3.40
N GLN A 10 -16.86 -5.17 -2.79
CA GLN A 10 -16.49 -3.83 -3.23
C GLN A 10 -15.19 -3.88 -4.04
N ASN A 11 -15.10 -3.01 -5.05
CA ASN A 11 -13.91 -2.85 -5.88
C ASN A 11 -13.51 -1.38 -5.93
N LEU A 12 -12.19 -1.14 -5.99
CA LEU A 12 -11.58 0.12 -6.38
C LEU A 12 -10.82 -0.11 -7.68
N ASP A 13 -11.41 0.34 -8.78
CA ASP A 13 -10.85 0.27 -10.12
C ASP A 13 -10.04 1.54 -10.41
N LEU A 14 -8.73 1.39 -10.60
CA LEU A 14 -7.82 2.49 -10.89
C LEU A 14 -7.21 2.37 -12.28
N SER A 15 -7.03 3.52 -12.93
CA SER A 15 -6.14 3.62 -14.09
C SER A 15 -4.70 3.40 -13.65
N ASN A 16 -3.78 3.23 -14.61
CA ASN A 16 -2.36 3.09 -14.28
C ASN A 16 -1.84 4.30 -13.49
N GLY A 17 -2.08 5.53 -13.98
CA GLY A 17 -1.70 6.74 -13.27
C GLY A 17 -2.44 6.93 -11.94
N GLY A 18 -3.71 6.51 -11.85
CA GLY A 18 -4.43 6.54 -10.58
C GLY A 18 -3.86 5.56 -9.55
N THR A 19 -3.34 4.43 -10.00
CA THR A 19 -2.69 3.42 -9.14
C THR A 19 -1.33 3.90 -8.66
N GLU A 20 -0.54 4.50 -9.54
CA GLU A 20 0.72 5.15 -9.16
C GLU A 20 0.48 6.19 -8.07
N VAL A 21 -0.44 7.12 -8.29
CA VAL A 21 -0.83 8.14 -7.29
C VAL A 21 -1.28 7.50 -5.97
N PHE A 22 -2.16 6.49 -6.04
CA PHE A 22 -2.70 5.82 -4.85
C PHE A 22 -1.61 5.10 -4.03
N VAL A 23 -0.71 4.37 -4.70
CA VAL A 23 0.38 3.64 -4.06
C VAL A 23 1.39 4.60 -3.44
N GLU A 24 1.75 5.69 -4.13
CA GLU A 24 2.73 6.65 -3.64
C GLU A 24 2.28 7.39 -2.39
N VAL A 25 1.04 7.91 -2.38
CA VAL A 25 0.50 8.63 -1.21
C VAL A 25 0.35 7.69 -0.01
N LEU A 26 0.00 6.42 -0.24
CA LEU A 26 -0.14 5.44 0.83
C LEU A 26 1.22 4.97 1.33
N MET A 27 2.19 4.78 0.43
CA MET A 27 3.56 4.38 0.77
C MET A 27 4.27 5.45 1.62
N LEU A 28 4.02 6.74 1.38
CA LEU A 28 4.51 7.82 2.25
C LEU A 28 4.03 7.65 3.69
N ALA A 29 2.74 7.39 3.88
CA ALA A 29 2.14 7.18 5.20
C ALA A 29 2.63 5.89 5.86
N VAL A 30 2.64 4.77 5.12
CA VAL A 30 3.09 3.47 5.62
C VAL A 30 4.56 3.50 6.02
N SER A 31 5.41 4.18 5.26
CA SER A 31 6.85 4.26 5.55
C SER A 31 7.15 4.97 6.86
N ASP A 32 6.32 5.93 7.27
CA ASP A 32 6.50 6.65 8.54
C ASP A 32 5.78 5.97 9.73
N LEU A 33 4.78 5.11 9.48
CA LEU A 33 4.00 4.46 10.54
C LEU A 33 4.45 3.04 10.90
N ALA A 34 5.15 2.35 10.00
CA ALA A 34 5.47 0.93 10.19
C ALA A 34 6.50 0.72 11.31
N GLU A 35 6.10 -0.03 12.33
CA GLU A 35 6.93 -0.30 13.52
C GLU A 35 7.10 -1.80 13.78
N ASP A 36 6.23 -2.64 13.21
CA ASP A 36 6.20 -4.08 13.44
C ASP A 36 6.32 -4.91 12.15
N GLU A 37 6.62 -6.21 12.33
CA GLU A 37 6.78 -7.14 11.21
C GLU A 37 5.60 -7.15 10.24
N TRP A 38 4.36 -7.13 10.73
CA TRP A 38 3.17 -7.12 9.88
C TRP A 38 3.09 -5.84 9.03
N ASP A 39 3.41 -4.68 9.62
CA ASP A 39 3.40 -3.39 8.96
C ASP A 39 4.42 -3.36 7.80
N TYR A 40 5.62 -3.91 8.03
CA TYR A 40 6.65 -4.04 7.00
C TYR A 40 6.26 -5.02 5.88
N ARG A 41 5.46 -6.04 6.16
CA ARG A 41 4.89 -6.94 5.14
C ARG A 41 3.81 -6.23 4.34
N PHE A 42 3.01 -5.36 4.96
CA PHE A 42 2.07 -4.50 4.25
C PHE A 42 2.78 -3.47 3.36
N ALA A 43 3.87 -2.87 3.83
CA ALA A 43 4.73 -2.03 3.00
C ALA A 43 5.27 -2.80 1.78
N ALA A 44 5.72 -4.04 1.98
CA ALA A 44 6.16 -4.90 0.88
C ALA A 44 5.02 -5.20 -0.12
N LEU A 45 3.79 -5.40 0.35
CA LEU A 45 2.63 -5.61 -0.53
C LEU A 45 2.40 -4.38 -1.42
N LEU A 46 2.54 -3.16 -0.87
CA LEU A 46 2.43 -1.93 -1.63
C LEU A 46 3.54 -1.78 -2.67
N THR A 47 4.78 -2.22 -2.39
CA THR A 47 5.86 -2.27 -3.39
C THR A 47 5.48 -3.15 -4.58
N LEU A 48 4.80 -4.28 -4.35
CA LEU A 48 4.29 -5.13 -5.43
C LEU A 48 3.18 -4.47 -6.27
N GLN A 49 2.68 -3.30 -5.86
CA GLN A 49 1.72 -2.52 -6.64
C GLN A 49 2.39 -1.40 -7.43
N ASP A 50 3.70 -1.21 -7.29
CA ASP A 50 4.47 -0.27 -8.09
C ASP A 50 4.57 -0.77 -9.54
N GLN A 51 3.80 -0.12 -10.41
CA GLN A 51 3.74 -0.47 -11.82
C GLN A 51 5.02 -0.17 -12.60
N ASN A 52 5.91 0.67 -12.06
CA ASN A 52 7.22 0.90 -12.67
C ASN A 52 8.12 -0.34 -12.53
N VAL A 53 7.87 -1.17 -11.51
CA VAL A 53 8.59 -2.43 -11.28
C VAL A 53 7.83 -3.62 -11.87
N MET A 54 6.53 -3.73 -11.58
CA MET A 54 5.75 -4.94 -11.87
C MET A 54 5.12 -4.97 -13.27
N GLY A 55 5.18 -3.85 -14.00
CA GLY A 55 4.55 -3.69 -15.30
C GLY A 55 3.08 -3.22 -15.20
N ARG A 56 2.65 -2.46 -16.21
CA ARG A 56 1.32 -1.83 -16.24
C ARG A 56 0.21 -2.87 -16.42
N GLY A 57 -0.85 -2.76 -15.62
CA GLY A 57 -2.06 -3.58 -15.72
C GLY A 57 -2.01 -4.95 -15.04
N ALA A 58 -0.96 -5.23 -14.25
CA ALA A 58 -0.77 -6.49 -13.52
C ALA A 58 -0.82 -6.32 -11.98
N VAL A 59 -1.33 -5.18 -11.49
CA VAL A 59 -1.34 -4.86 -10.05
C VAL A 59 -2.75 -4.70 -9.50
N GLY A 60 -2.87 -4.78 -8.19
CA GLY A 60 -4.10 -4.89 -7.41
C GLY A 60 -4.03 -6.11 -6.49
N PHE A 61 -4.70 -6.02 -5.34
CA PHE A 61 -4.83 -7.13 -4.40
C PHE A 61 -6.25 -7.19 -3.81
N ASP A 62 -6.63 -8.36 -3.32
CA ASP A 62 -7.85 -8.53 -2.52
C ASP A 62 -7.52 -8.35 -1.03
N LEU A 63 -8.34 -7.62 -0.27
CA LEU A 63 -8.24 -7.56 1.20
C LEU A 63 -8.38 -8.95 1.81
N GLY A 64 -9.14 -9.82 1.14
CA GLY A 64 -9.25 -11.24 1.42
C GLY A 64 -7.97 -12.03 1.15
N ASP A 65 -6.93 -11.50 0.50
CA ASP A 65 -5.65 -12.19 0.32
C ASP A 65 -4.60 -11.78 1.36
N ILE A 66 -4.90 -10.79 2.21
CA ILE A 66 -4.00 -10.32 3.26
C ILE A 66 -4.07 -11.27 4.46
N ALA A 67 -2.91 -11.71 4.95
CA ALA A 67 -2.83 -12.47 6.20
C ALA A 67 -2.93 -11.52 7.41
N TRP A 68 -4.16 -11.12 7.77
CA TRP A 68 -4.43 -10.11 8.81
C TRP A 68 -3.97 -10.49 10.22
N GLY A 69 -3.78 -11.78 10.51
CA GLY A 69 -3.34 -12.26 11.83
C GLY A 69 -4.00 -13.58 12.22
N ALA A 70 -3.34 -14.36 13.08
CA ALA A 70 -3.84 -15.66 13.52
C ALA A 70 -4.90 -15.53 14.63
N SER A 71 -4.83 -14.47 15.42
CA SER A 71 -5.77 -14.16 16.49
C SER A 71 -6.67 -12.96 16.16
N PRO A 72 -7.86 -12.83 16.78
CA PRO A 72 -8.70 -11.65 16.63
C PRO A 72 -7.99 -10.33 16.99
N ALA A 73 -7.13 -10.35 18.01
CA ALA A 73 -6.36 -9.18 18.42
C ALA A 73 -5.35 -8.74 17.34
N GLU A 74 -4.62 -9.69 16.73
CA GLU A 74 -3.71 -9.38 15.63
C GLU A 74 -4.47 -8.83 14.42
N ARG A 75 -5.61 -9.43 14.06
CA ARG A 75 -6.46 -8.94 12.97
C ARG A 75 -6.96 -7.53 13.19
N ALA A 76 -7.43 -7.22 14.39
CA ALA A 76 -7.88 -5.89 14.77
C ALA A 76 -6.72 -4.87 14.69
N ARG A 77 -5.54 -5.22 15.21
CA ARG A 77 -4.34 -4.37 15.12
C ARG A 77 -3.94 -4.10 13.67
N SER A 78 -3.93 -5.12 12.83
CA SER A 78 -3.54 -5.02 11.42
C SER A 78 -4.52 -4.16 10.62
N LYS A 79 -5.83 -4.38 10.84
CA LYS A 79 -6.89 -3.52 10.28
C LYS A 79 -6.74 -2.07 10.73
N GLN A 80 -6.47 -1.85 12.01
CA GLN A 80 -6.24 -0.51 12.56
C GLN A 80 -5.00 0.15 11.94
N PHE A 81 -3.91 -0.60 11.69
CA PHE A 81 -2.74 -0.07 11.01
C PHE A 81 -3.09 0.47 9.61
N VAL A 82 -3.81 -0.32 8.80
CA VAL A 82 -4.22 0.11 7.45
C VAL A 82 -5.09 1.37 7.52
N LEU A 83 -6.05 1.41 8.44
CA LEU A 83 -6.92 2.59 8.62
C LEU A 83 -6.11 3.84 9.02
N ARG A 84 -5.16 3.71 9.97
CA ARG A 84 -4.27 4.82 10.35
C ARG A 84 -3.42 5.31 9.18
N ALA A 85 -2.89 4.40 8.37
CA ALA A 85 -2.11 4.76 7.19
C ALA A 85 -2.95 5.52 6.16
N VAL A 86 -4.18 5.07 5.91
CA VAL A 86 -5.10 5.76 4.99
C VAL A 86 -5.52 7.13 5.53
N GLU A 87 -5.77 7.25 6.83
CA GLU A 87 -6.08 8.54 7.47
C GLU A 87 -4.92 9.53 7.38
N LEU A 88 -3.69 9.07 7.61
CA LEU A 88 -2.50 9.88 7.46
C LEU A 88 -2.30 10.31 5.99
N ALA A 89 -2.48 9.40 5.04
CA ALA A 89 -2.44 9.75 3.62
C ALA A 89 -3.52 10.79 3.25
N LEU A 90 -4.74 10.64 3.78
CA LEU A 90 -5.85 11.58 3.57
C LEU A 90 -5.57 12.99 4.10
N SER A 91 -4.73 13.12 5.13
CA SER A 91 -4.32 14.43 5.67
C SER A 91 -3.37 15.19 4.74
N GLY A 92 -2.99 14.61 3.60
CA GLY A 92 -2.01 15.18 2.68
C GLY A 92 -0.56 14.92 3.12
N HIS A 93 -0.34 13.91 3.96
CA HIS A 93 0.97 13.62 4.55
C HIS A 93 2.05 13.49 3.49
N ARG A 94 3.02 14.42 3.54
CA ARG A 94 4.20 14.48 2.66
C ARG A 94 3.90 14.57 1.15
N TRP A 95 2.69 14.97 0.75
CA TRP A 95 2.35 15.13 -0.67
C TRP A 95 3.21 16.18 -1.37
N GLY A 96 3.72 17.18 -0.64
CA GLY A 96 4.65 18.18 -1.18
C GLY A 96 5.96 17.59 -1.71
N GLU A 97 6.34 16.37 -1.29
CA GLU A 97 7.54 15.69 -1.79
C GLU A 97 7.31 15.04 -3.16
N LEU A 98 6.07 14.86 -3.59
CA LEU A 98 5.74 14.27 -4.90
C LEU A 98 6.15 15.20 -6.04
N GLY A 99 6.20 16.51 -5.84
CA GLY A 99 6.47 17.46 -6.93
C GLY A 99 5.31 17.59 -7.92
N TYR A 100 4.13 17.04 -7.61
CA TYR A 100 2.86 17.29 -8.29
C TYR A 100 1.70 17.28 -7.26
N ASP A 101 0.55 17.87 -7.62
CA ASP A 101 -0.68 17.75 -6.82
C ASP A 101 -1.41 16.45 -7.19
N PRO A 102 -1.56 15.47 -6.28
CA PRO A 102 -2.03 14.14 -6.62
C PRO A 102 -3.53 14.12 -6.95
N PRO A 103 -3.90 14.02 -8.25
CA PRO A 103 -5.29 14.16 -8.66
C PRO A 103 -6.11 12.96 -8.17
N PHE A 104 -7.33 13.22 -7.70
CA PHE A 104 -8.29 12.20 -7.23
C PHE A 104 -7.81 11.31 -6.07
N ALA A 105 -6.60 11.50 -5.53
CA ALA A 105 -6.03 10.67 -4.47
C ALA A 105 -6.93 10.59 -3.23
N ARG A 106 -7.57 11.71 -2.86
CA ARG A 106 -8.51 11.73 -1.73
C ARG A 106 -9.71 10.82 -1.97
N ASP A 107 -10.22 10.75 -3.19
CA ASP A 107 -11.39 9.93 -3.51
C ASP A 107 -11.01 8.44 -3.52
N TYR A 108 -9.85 8.10 -4.07
CA TYR A 108 -9.30 6.74 -4.00
C TYR A 108 -9.09 6.28 -2.55
N LEU A 109 -8.49 7.13 -1.72
CA LEU A 109 -8.24 6.84 -0.31
C LEU A 109 -9.55 6.71 0.50
N ARG A 110 -10.56 7.55 0.23
CA ARG A 110 -11.88 7.43 0.89
C ARG A 110 -12.59 6.13 0.51
N GLN A 111 -12.55 5.76 -0.76
CA GLN A 111 -13.15 4.51 -1.22
C GLN A 111 -12.42 3.31 -0.61
N PHE A 112 -11.08 3.31 -0.63
CA PHE A 112 -10.28 2.26 0.01
C PHE A 112 -10.51 2.21 1.54
N LYS A 113 -10.61 3.36 2.22
CA LYS A 113 -10.98 3.43 3.64
C LYS A 113 -12.31 2.74 3.89
N SER A 114 -13.34 3.08 3.11
CA SER A 114 -14.66 2.48 3.21
C SER A 114 -14.63 0.97 3.04
N MET A 115 -13.85 0.47 2.07
CA MET A 115 -13.65 -0.97 1.88
C MET A 115 -12.98 -1.65 3.09
N VAL A 116 -11.96 -1.03 3.69
CA VAL A 116 -11.26 -1.60 4.85
C VAL A 116 -12.15 -1.54 6.10
N GLU A 117 -12.94 -0.48 6.27
CA GLU A 117 -13.88 -0.32 7.40
C GLU A 117 -14.94 -1.43 7.42
N THR A 118 -15.54 -1.74 6.27
CA THR A 118 -16.58 -2.77 6.12
C THR A 118 -16.01 -4.19 6.12
N PHE A 119 -14.77 -4.38 5.68
CA PHE A 119 -14.14 -5.69 5.58
C PHE A 119 -13.91 -6.33 6.95
N GLU A 120 -14.36 -7.57 7.15
CA GLU A 120 -14.15 -8.32 8.39
C GLU A 120 -13.05 -9.40 8.22
N PRO A 121 -11.86 -9.23 8.84
CA PRO A 121 -10.79 -10.21 8.70
C PRO A 121 -11.14 -11.57 9.33
N THR A 122 -11.14 -12.63 8.51
CA THR A 122 -11.42 -14.00 8.96
C THR A 122 -10.15 -14.83 9.15
N ASP A 123 -10.24 -15.95 9.87
CA ASP A 123 -9.13 -16.89 10.12
C ASP A 123 -8.82 -17.83 8.94
N ASP A 124 -9.26 -17.48 7.73
CA ASP A 124 -9.14 -18.39 6.61
C ASP A 124 -7.67 -18.52 6.19
N ARG A 125 -6.97 -19.53 6.71
CA ARG A 125 -5.55 -19.77 6.40
C ARG A 125 -5.26 -20.02 4.91
N ARG A 126 -6.27 -20.19 4.07
CA ARG A 126 -6.13 -20.26 2.60
C ARG A 126 -5.97 -18.87 1.96
N ARG A 127 -6.38 -17.83 2.69
CA ARG A 127 -6.27 -16.40 2.38
C ARG A 127 -4.94 -15.88 2.93
N GLY A 128 -4.02 -15.53 2.03
CA GLY A 128 -2.62 -15.25 2.39
C GLY A 128 -1.62 -15.56 1.28
N GLN A 129 -2.04 -16.25 0.22
CA GLN A 129 -1.16 -16.63 -0.89
C GLN A 129 -0.60 -15.44 -1.68
N GLY A 130 -1.19 -14.24 -1.55
CA GLY A 130 -0.71 -13.00 -2.16
C GLY A 130 -0.05 -12.01 -1.20
N PHE A 131 0.05 -12.34 0.10
CA PHE A 131 0.62 -11.43 1.09
C PHE A 131 2.09 -11.78 1.37
N PRO A 132 3.02 -10.81 1.34
CA PRO A 132 4.43 -11.07 1.59
C PRO A 132 4.68 -11.85 2.87
N SER A 133 5.57 -12.83 2.80
CA SER A 133 6.05 -13.57 3.96
C SER A 133 6.90 -12.69 4.89
N PRO A 134 7.16 -13.12 6.14
CA PRO A 134 8.09 -12.42 7.03
C PRO A 134 9.49 -12.18 6.43
N GLU A 135 9.94 -13.02 5.50
CA GLU A 135 11.25 -12.89 4.86
C GLU A 135 11.24 -11.79 3.78
N GLU A 136 10.11 -11.64 3.09
CA GLU A 136 9.88 -10.66 2.02
C GLU A 136 9.47 -9.27 2.52
N ARG A 137 9.40 -9.06 3.85
CA ARG A 137 9.04 -7.78 4.45
C ARG A 137 9.98 -6.65 4.01
N ALA A 138 9.47 -5.43 3.94
CA ALA A 138 10.28 -4.26 3.61
C ALA A 138 11.30 -3.96 4.73
N ARG A 139 12.59 -4.24 4.48
CA ARG A 139 13.68 -4.03 5.45
C ARG A 139 14.65 -2.92 5.05
N ALA A 140 14.60 -2.49 3.79
CA ALA A 140 15.40 -1.38 3.31
C ALA A 140 14.58 -0.09 3.38
N SER A 141 15.26 1.05 3.48
CA SER A 141 14.64 2.36 3.33
C SER A 141 15.57 3.29 2.57
N CYS A 142 14.98 4.17 1.77
CA CYS A 142 15.73 5.24 1.13
C CYS A 142 16.31 6.19 2.19
N VAL A 143 17.63 6.42 2.19
CA VAL A 143 18.26 7.32 3.17
C VAL A 143 17.76 8.77 3.04
N GLN A 144 17.47 9.22 1.81
CA GLN A 144 17.03 10.59 1.55
C GLN A 144 15.54 10.80 1.85
N HIS A 145 14.70 9.90 1.34
CA HIS A 145 13.25 10.06 1.36
C HIS A 145 12.54 9.17 2.39
N ARG A 146 13.28 8.33 3.12
CA ARG A 146 12.75 7.43 4.17
C ARG A 146 11.59 6.55 3.70
N ILE A 147 11.59 6.17 2.42
CA ILE A 147 10.60 5.28 1.83
C ILE A 147 11.04 3.84 2.04
N LEU A 148 10.20 3.04 2.70
CA LEU A 148 10.41 1.61 2.91
C LEU A 148 10.44 0.84 1.61
N ASN A 149 11.23 -0.24 1.56
CA ASN A 149 11.45 -1.03 0.37
C ASN A 149 11.57 -2.54 0.66
N ALA A 150 10.82 -3.35 -0.09
CA ALA A 150 10.99 -4.80 -0.21
C ALA A 150 11.86 -5.17 -1.43
N LEU A 151 13.08 -5.64 -1.16
CA LEU A 151 13.99 -6.19 -2.17
C LEU A 151 13.56 -7.62 -2.56
N PRO A 152 13.78 -8.07 -3.82
CA PRO A 152 14.56 -7.44 -4.89
C PRO A 152 13.73 -6.53 -5.82
N HIS A 153 12.43 -6.38 -5.57
CA HIS A 153 11.46 -5.78 -6.50
C HIS A 153 11.48 -4.26 -6.51
N TRP A 154 12.62 -3.61 -6.25
CA TRP A 154 12.66 -2.15 -6.21
C TRP A 154 13.98 -1.63 -6.76
N GLU A 155 13.89 -0.95 -7.91
CA GLU A 155 15.00 -0.32 -8.63
C GLU A 155 15.43 1.07 -8.10
N GLY A 156 15.01 1.46 -6.88
CA GLY A 156 15.27 2.78 -6.28
C GLY A 156 14.00 3.60 -5.99
N CYS A 157 14.02 4.36 -4.88
CA CYS A 157 12.86 5.11 -4.37
C CYS A 157 12.14 5.92 -5.46
N PHE A 158 10.80 5.83 -5.53
CA PHE A 158 10.02 6.54 -6.55
C PHE A 158 10.23 8.07 -6.53
N LEU A 159 10.61 8.64 -5.38
CA LEU A 159 11.01 10.05 -5.27
C LEU A 159 12.43 10.32 -5.80
N CYS A 160 13.36 9.38 -5.65
CA CYS A 160 14.71 9.49 -6.24
C CYS A 160 14.70 9.32 -7.77
N ASN A 161 13.83 8.46 -8.28
CA ASN A 161 13.78 8.12 -9.70
C ASN A 161 12.98 9.13 -10.54
N ARG A 162 12.39 10.14 -9.89
CA ARG A 162 11.76 11.25 -10.60
C ARG A 162 12.81 12.18 -11.18
N PRO A 163 12.70 12.57 -12.47
CA PRO A 163 13.54 13.62 -13.00
C PRO A 163 13.25 14.91 -12.22
N THR A 164 14.29 15.50 -11.63
CA THR A 164 14.20 16.80 -10.97
C THR A 164 13.69 17.83 -11.99
N PRO A 165 12.66 18.63 -11.68
CA PRO A 165 12.32 19.76 -12.55
C PRO A 165 13.55 20.68 -12.62
N ALA A 166 14.00 20.94 -13.84
CA ALA A 166 15.12 21.84 -14.16
C ALA A 166 14.78 23.29 -13.83
#